data_AF-A0A7Y9WQH7-F1
#
_entry.id   AF-A0A7Y9WQH7-F1
#
_cell.length_a   1.000
_cell.length_b   1.000
_cell.length_c   1.000
_cell.angle_alpha   90.00
_cell.angle_beta   90.00
_cell.angle_gamma   90.00
#
_symmetry.space_group_name_H-M   'P 1'
#
loop_
_entity.id
_entity.type
_entity.pdbx_description
1 polymer ?
#
loop_
_entity_poly.entity_id
_entity_poly.type
_entity_poly.pdbx_seq_one_letter_code
_entity_poly.pdbx_strand_id
1 'polypeptide(L)'
;MKRILLKILGCGVAAALSIVGGWYVACLFMLVPYNMPPGEDAFIRHGLTAVGAEHLANPDDMPMIALLLCWGIAALLIGALLFIGYAVLRRRHRSARAAAARRAS
;
A
#
# COMPACT_ATOMS: atom_id res chain seq x y z
N MET A 1 13.57 -1.42 -25.63
CA MET A 1 13.39 -0.23 -24.77
C MET A 1 11.92 0.10 -24.48
N LYS A 2 11.04 0.31 -25.48
CA LYS A 2 9.61 0.65 -25.30
C LYS A 2 8.84 -0.26 -24.29
N ARG A 3 9.08 -1.57 -24.31
CA ARG A 3 8.45 -2.52 -23.37
C ARG A 3 8.92 -2.40 -21.92
N ILE A 4 10.14 -1.93 -21.68
CA ILE A 4 10.66 -1.72 -20.32
C ILE A 4 10.11 -0.40 -19.78
N LEU A 5 10.10 0.64 -20.61
CA LEU A 5 9.50 1.94 -20.27
C LEU A 5 8.02 1.82 -19.87
N LEU A 6 7.22 1.06 -20.63
CA LEU A 6 5.82 0.81 -20.31
C LEU A 6 5.62 0.07 -18.97
N LYS A 7 6.55 -0.81 -18.59
CA LYS A 7 6.48 -1.49 -17.29
C LYS A 7 6.83 -0.54 -16.15
N ILE A 8 7.86 0.27 -16.33
CA ILE A 8 8.28 1.27 -15.33
C ILE A 8 7.15 2.28 -15.13
N LEU A 9 6.54 2.78 -16.22
CA LEU A 9 5.39 3.66 -16.17
C LEU A 9 4.21 3.00 -15.44
N GLY A 10 3.90 1.73 -15.75
CA GLY A 10 2.85 0.99 -15.06
C GLY A 10 3.11 0.82 -13.56
N CYS A 11 4.35 0.50 -13.17
CA CYS A 11 4.74 0.43 -11.76
C CYS A 11 4.63 1.81 -11.08
N GLY A 12 5.05 2.88 -11.75
CA GLY A 12 4.95 4.25 -11.23
C GLY A 12 3.50 4.67 -11.00
N VAL A 13 2.61 4.38 -11.95
CA VAL A 13 1.16 4.64 -11.80
C VAL A 13 0.57 3.81 -10.66
N ALA A 14 0.92 2.53 -10.55
CA ALA A 14 0.43 1.69 -9.46
C ALA A 14 0.90 2.17 -8.08
N ALA A 15 2.16 2.63 -7.98
CA ALA A 15 2.69 3.23 -6.77
C ALA A 15 1.96 4.54 -6.42
N ALA A 16 1.74 5.42 -7.40
CA ALA A 16 0.99 6.65 -7.21
C ALA A 16 -0.45 6.38 -6.72
N LEU A 17 -1.15 5.42 -7.35
CA LEU A 17 -2.50 5.02 -6.94
C LEU A 17 -2.54 4.40 -5.54
N SER A 18 -1.51 3.63 -5.16
CA SER A 18 -1.37 3.06 -3.82
C SER A 18 -1.16 4.15 -2.75
N ILE A 19 -0.29 5.12 -3.02
CA ILE A 19 -0.02 6.26 -2.12
C ILE A 19 -1.28 7.12 -1.94
N VAL A 20 -1.92 7.51 -3.05
CA VAL A 20 -3.12 8.37 -3.04
C VAL A 20 -4.32 7.62 -2.46
N GLY A 21 -4.51 6.35 -2.85
CA GLY A 21 -5.58 5.51 -2.32
C GLY A 21 -5.42 5.26 -0.82
N GLY A 22 -4.19 4.99 -0.36
CA GLY A 22 -3.87 4.85 1.06
C GLY A 22 -4.18 6.14 1.83
N TRP A 23 -3.87 7.30 1.24
CA TRP A 23 -4.17 8.60 1.85
C TRP A 23 -5.67 8.81 2.04
N TYR A 24 -6.47 8.47 1.03
CA TYR A 24 -7.92 8.56 1.11
C TYR A 24 -8.49 7.66 2.22
N VAL A 25 -7.97 6.44 2.36
CA VAL A 25 -8.35 5.53 3.46
C VAL A 25 -7.99 6.10 4.82
N ALA A 26 -6.80 6.69 4.96
CA ALA A 26 -6.39 7.35 6.20
C ALA A 26 -7.30 8.53 6.56
N CYS A 27 -7.71 9.34 5.58
CA CYS A 27 -8.67 10.43 5.79
C CYS A 27 -10.05 9.92 6.25
N LEU A 28 -10.52 8.79 5.72
CA LEU A 28 -11.75 8.14 6.20
C LEU A 28 -11.63 7.71 7.66
N PHE A 29 -10.43 7.31 8.09
CA PHE A 29 -10.17 6.96 9.48
C PHE A 29 -10.31 8.17 10.43
N MET A 30 -9.91 9.36 9.99
CA MET A 30 -10.10 10.61 10.76
C MET A 30 -11.57 11.01 10.95
N LEU A 31 -12.47 10.57 10.07
CA LEU A 31 -13.90 10.87 10.17
C LEU A 31 -14.58 10.07 11.27
N VAL A 32 -13.95 9.00 11.76
CA VAL A 32 -14.46 8.21 12.87
C VAL A 32 -13.93 8.82 14.18
N PRO A 33 -14.80 9.23 15.12
CA PRO A 33 -14.36 9.66 16.44
C PRO A 33 -13.73 8.47 17.16
N TYR A 34 -12.40 8.43 17.13
CA TYR A 34 -11.62 7.30 17.58
C TYR A 34 -10.62 7.76 18.63
N ASN A 35 -10.82 7.30 19.87
CA ASN A 35 -9.80 7.41 20.90
C ASN A 35 -8.80 6.28 20.71
N MET A 36 -7.52 6.64 20.57
CA MET A 36 -6.42 5.71 20.35
C MET A 36 -6.41 4.64 21.46
N PRO A 37 -6.59 3.35 21.12
CA PRO A 37 -6.58 2.28 22.09
C PRO A 37 -5.21 2.16 22.74
N PRO A 38 -5.15 1.77 24.02
CA PRO A 38 -3.89 1.59 24.72
C PRO A 38 -2.97 0.55 24.06
N GLY A 39 -3.54 -0.43 23.33
CA GLY A 39 -2.75 -1.42 22.58
C GLY A 39 -2.01 -0.81 21.37
N GLU A 40 -2.65 0.10 20.64
CA GLU A 40 -2.03 0.77 19.49
C GLU A 40 -0.93 1.73 19.94
N ASP A 41 -1.18 2.45 21.04
CA ASP A 41 -0.20 3.31 21.69
C ASP A 41 1.07 2.56 22.10
N ALA A 42 0.91 1.44 22.83
CA ALA A 42 2.03 0.62 23.26
C ALA A 42 2.83 0.06 22.06
N PHE A 43 2.14 -0.35 20.99
CA PHE A 43 2.79 -0.85 19.78
C PHE A 43 3.62 0.23 19.08
N ILE A 44 3.06 1.43 18.90
CA ILE A 44 3.76 2.54 18.26
C ILE A 44 4.95 2.98 19.11
N ARG A 45 4.79 3.12 20.42
CA ARG A 45 5.91 3.45 21.33
C ARG A 45 7.02 2.42 21.25
N HIS A 46 6.68 1.13 21.25
CA HIS A 46 7.67 0.06 21.11
C HIS A 46 8.42 0.14 19.77
N GLY A 47 7.70 0.39 18.68
CA GLY A 47 8.31 0.60 17.36
C GLY A 47 9.23 1.81 17.31
N LEU A 48 8.83 2.94 17.91
CA LEU A 48 9.66 4.15 18.02
C LEU A 48 10.93 3.87 18.83
N THR A 49 10.83 3.17 19.96
CA THR A 49 12.00 2.75 20.75
C THR A 49 12.93 1.84 19.93
N ALA A 50 12.38 0.90 19.16
CA ALA A 50 13.18 0.01 18.32
C ALA A 50 13.95 0.74 17.21
N VAL A 51 13.42 1.86 16.70
CA VAL A 51 14.05 2.70 15.67
C VAL A 51 14.91 3.81 16.29
N GLY A 52 14.92 3.97 17.61
CA GLY A 52 15.62 5.06 18.32
C GLY A 52 14.94 6.43 18.16
N ALA A 53 13.66 6.45 17.82
CA ALA A 53 12.86 7.65 17.55
C ALA A 53 11.93 8.02 18.73
N GLU A 54 12.37 7.76 19.96
CA GLU A 54 11.58 7.98 21.18
C GLU A 54 11.20 9.45 21.43
N HIS A 55 11.93 10.41 20.85
CA HIS A 55 11.58 11.83 20.86
C HIS A 55 10.26 12.16 20.13
N LEU A 56 9.75 11.27 19.27
CA LEU A 56 8.43 11.39 18.63
C LEU A 56 7.29 10.83 19.49
N ALA A 57 7.58 10.20 20.64
CA ALA A 57 6.57 9.58 21.49
C ALA A 57 5.81 10.59 22.40
N ASN A 58 5.62 11.80 21.89
CA ASN A 58 4.85 12.86 22.53
C ASN A 58 3.34 12.62 22.34
N PRO A 59 2.48 12.79 23.36
CA PRO A 59 1.05 12.51 23.26
C PRO A 59 0.34 13.26 22.13
N ASP A 60 0.80 14.48 21.79
CA ASP A 60 0.21 15.28 20.71
C ASP A 60 0.54 14.72 19.31
N ASP A 61 1.67 14.03 19.17
CA ASP A 61 2.15 13.49 17.88
C ASP A 61 1.69 12.05 17.64
N MET A 62 1.36 11.31 18.71
CA MET A 62 0.95 9.91 18.63
C MET A 62 -0.25 9.65 17.71
N PRO A 63 -1.30 10.49 17.67
CA PRO A 63 -2.39 10.32 16.72
C PRO A 63 -1.93 10.44 15.26
N MET A 64 -1.01 11.36 14.95
CA MET A 64 -0.46 11.53 13.61
C MET A 64 0.41 10.33 13.23
N ILE A 65 1.20 9.79 14.16
CA ILE A 65 2.02 8.61 13.93
C ILE A 65 1.14 7.38 13.68
N ALA A 66 0.05 7.22 14.43
CA ALA A 66 -0.93 6.16 14.22
C ALA A 66 -1.59 6.27 12.84
N LEU A 67 -1.95 7.49 12.43
CA LEU A 67 -2.47 7.75 11.08
C LEU A 67 -1.46 7.39 9.99
N LEU A 68 -0.19 7.78 10.14
CA LEU A 68 0.87 7.46 9.18
C LEU A 68 1.11 5.95 9.09
N LEU A 69 1.02 5.24 10.20
CA LEU A 69 1.09 3.78 10.23
C LEU A 69 -0.10 3.16 9.47
N CYS A 70 -1.31 3.63 9.75
CA CYS A 70 -2.53 3.21 9.04
C CYS A 70 -2.43 3.48 7.54
N TRP A 71 -1.96 4.67 7.16
CA TRP A 71 -1.69 5.06 5.78
C TRP A 71 -0.68 4.13 5.11
N GLY A 72 0.44 3.84 5.78
CA GLY A 72 1.47 2.94 5.27
C GLY A 72 0.94 1.52 5.02
N ILE A 73 0.16 0.99 5.96
CA ILE A 73 -0.49 -0.33 5.83
C ILE A 73 -1.50 -0.30 4.67
N ALA A 74 -2.36 0.72 4.60
CA ALA A 74 -3.36 0.85 3.55
C ALA A 74 -2.70 0.97 2.16
N ALA A 75 -1.68 1.80 2.01
CA ALA A 75 -0.91 1.93 0.79
C ALA A 75 -0.28 0.59 0.38
N LEU A 76 0.35 -0.13 1.32
CA LEU A 76 0.93 -1.46 1.06
C LEU A 76 -0.14 -2.47 0.61
N LEU A 77 -1.30 -2.51 1.25
CA LEU A 77 -2.41 -3.41 0.88
C LEU A 77 -2.94 -3.09 -0.52
N ILE A 78 -3.16 -1.81 -0.84
CA ILE A 78 -3.60 -1.38 -2.17
C ILE A 78 -2.54 -1.73 -3.22
N GLY A 79 -1.27 -1.46 -2.92
CA GLY A 79 -0.15 -1.79 -3.80
C GLY A 79 -0.03 -3.30 -4.07
N ALA A 80 -0.18 -4.12 -3.02
CA ALA A 80 -0.18 -5.57 -3.13
C ALA A 80 -1.37 -6.07 -3.98
N LEU A 81 -2.57 -5.50 -3.79
CA LEU A 81 -3.75 -5.85 -4.57
C LEU A 81 -3.57 -5.52 -6.06
N LEU A 82 -3.04 -4.33 -6.36
CA LEU A 82 -2.72 -3.93 -7.73
C LEU A 82 -1.67 -4.84 -8.36
N PHE A 83 -0.64 -5.21 -7.60
CA PHE A 83 0.42 -6.10 -8.06
C PHE A 83 -0.10 -7.51 -8.37
N ILE A 84 -0.91 -8.08 -7.47
CA ILE A 84 -1.54 -9.39 -7.65
C ILE A 84 -2.48 -9.36 -8.86
N GLY A 85 -3.35 -8.34 -8.95
CA GLY A 85 -4.26 -8.15 -10.07
C GLY A 85 -3.51 -8.09 -11.41
N TYR A 86 -2.44 -7.29 -11.48
CA TYR A 86 -1.59 -7.21 -12.65
C TYR A 86 -0.94 -8.56 -13.00
N ALA A 87 -0.41 -9.27 -12.01
CA ALA A 87 0.20 -10.59 -12.20
C ALA A 87 -0.80 -11.62 -12.76
N VAL A 88 -2.03 -11.63 -12.22
CA VAL A 88 -3.11 -12.52 -12.68
C VAL A 88 -3.54 -12.19 -14.11
N LEU A 89 -3.80 -10.91 -14.43
CA LEU A 89 -4.16 -10.50 -15.80
C LEU A 89 -3.05 -10.88 -16.79
N ARG A 90 -1.80 -10.63 -16.43
CA ARG A 90 -0.66 -10.96 -17.29
C ARG A 90 -0.53 -12.47 -17.54
N ARG A 91 -0.77 -13.29 -16.51
CA ARG A 91 -0.82 -14.76 -16.66
C ARG A 91 -1.96 -15.16 -17.60
N ARG A 92 -3.16 -14.62 -17.41
CA ARG A 92 -4.32 -14.92 -18.27
C ARG A 92 -4.10 -14.52 -19.73
N HIS A 93 -3.55 -13.34 -20.00
CA HIS A 93 -3.25 -12.92 -21.37
C HIS A 93 -2.19 -13.81 -22.05
N ARG A 94 -1.20 -14.30 -21.30
CA ARG A 94 -0.22 -15.26 -21.83
C ARG A 94 -0.88 -16.60 -22.16
N SER A 95 -1.71 -17.12 -21.25
CA SER A 95 -2.43 -18.38 -21.47
C SER A 95 -3.42 -18.29 -22.63
N ALA A 96 -4.14 -17.17 -22.77
CA ALA A 96 -5.08 -16.93 -23.87
C ALA A 96 -4.35 -16.85 -25.23
N ARG A 97 -3.18 -16.19 -25.28
CA ARG A 97 -2.35 -16.15 -26.51
C ARG A 97 -1.78 -17.51 -26.87
N ALA A 98 -1.35 -18.30 -25.88
CA ALA A 98 -0.86 -19.66 -26.12
C ALA A 98 -1.97 -20.60 -26.62
N ALA A 99 -3.18 -20.46 -26.09
CA ALA A 99 -4.34 -21.22 -26.56
C ALA A 99 -4.78 -20.82 -27.98
N ALA A 100 -4.74 -19.53 -28.32
CA ALA A 100 -5.02 -19.05 -29.67
C ALA A 100 -3.98 -19.55 -30.70
N ALA A 101 -2.69 -19.57 -30.33
CA ALA A 101 -1.62 -20.08 -31.20
C ALA A 101 -1.76 -21.58 -31.49
N ARG A 102 -2.21 -22.39 -30.50
CA ARG A 102 -2.48 -23.83 -30.67
C ARG A 102 -3.71 -24.15 -31.52
N ARG A 103 -4.64 -23.20 -31.70
CA ARG A 103 -5.82 -23.37 -32.56
C ARG A 103 -5.55 -22.99 -34.02
N ALA A 104 -4.44 -22.30 -34.29
CA ALA A 104 -4.04 -21.84 -35.61
C ALA A 104 -2.97 -22.74 -36.27
N SER A 105 -2.50 -23.77 -35.55
CA SER A 105 -1.60 -24.83 -36.02
C SER A 105 -2.39 -26.11 -36.27
#